data_AF-A0A285VAQ3-F1
#
_entry.id   AF-A0A285VAQ3-F1
#
_cell.length_a   1.000
_cell.length_b   1.000
_cell.length_c   1.000
_cell.angle_alpha   90.00
_cell.angle_beta   90.00
_cell.angle_gamma   90.00
#
_symmetry.space_group_name_H-M   'P 1'
#
loop_
_entity.id
_entity.type
_entity.pdbx_description
1 polymer ?
#
loop_
_entity_poly.entity_id
_entity_poly.type
_entity_poly.pdbx_seq_one_letter_code
_entity_poly.pdbx_strand_id
1 'polypeptide(L)'
;MEVSPVTKRTISAVSAAGLSALLLTGCQADGEDPLVEAGRVALDDARIPDGWLQGTTLSVTSEADAFRVVYTLAQPREHLEWPEATCAVEHGETITAIEWRISRENEIEAMSPVWDEVSCISG
;
A
#
# COMPACT_ATOMS: atom_id res chain seq x y z
N MET A 1 -44.75 -56.46 -20.29
CA MET A 1 -43.30 -56.66 -20.19
C MET A 1 -42.63 -55.48 -20.85
N GLU A 2 -41.96 -54.66 -20.04
CA GLU A 2 -41.24 -53.45 -20.42
C GLU A 2 -40.03 -53.79 -21.29
N VAL A 3 -39.81 -53.03 -22.37
CA VAL A 3 -38.46 -52.76 -22.87
C VAL A 3 -38.42 -51.35 -23.48
N SER A 4 -37.61 -50.49 -22.88
CA SER A 4 -37.34 -49.09 -23.23
C SER A 4 -36.47 -48.95 -24.52
N PRO A 5 -36.36 -47.73 -25.10
CA PRO A 5 -36.09 -47.52 -26.52
C PRO A 5 -34.60 -47.36 -26.86
N VAL A 6 -34.18 -47.83 -28.04
CA VAL A 6 -32.89 -47.46 -28.66
C VAL A 6 -33.16 -46.41 -29.73
N THR A 7 -33.10 -45.14 -29.32
CA THR A 7 -33.17 -44.00 -30.24
C THR A 7 -31.81 -43.83 -30.94
N LYS A 8 -31.84 -43.96 -32.27
CA LYS A 8 -30.72 -43.80 -33.19
C LYS A 8 -30.08 -42.41 -33.02
N ARG A 9 -28.76 -42.36 -32.76
CA ARG A 9 -27.96 -41.13 -32.79
C ARG A 9 -27.90 -40.58 -34.21
N THR A 10 -28.59 -39.47 -34.47
CA THR A 10 -28.35 -38.62 -35.63
C THR A 10 -27.36 -37.55 -35.19
N ILE A 11 -26.08 -37.68 -35.58
CA ILE A 11 -25.10 -36.59 -35.42
C ILE A 11 -24.93 -35.97 -36.80
N SER A 12 -25.77 -34.97 -37.08
CA SER A 12 -25.55 -34.06 -38.21
C SER A 12 -24.33 -33.21 -37.90
N ALA A 13 -23.32 -33.30 -38.76
CA ALA A 13 -22.21 -32.38 -38.81
C ALA A 13 -22.75 -30.96 -39.05
N VAL A 14 -22.51 -30.05 -38.10
CA VAL A 14 -22.62 -28.62 -38.33
C VAL A 14 -21.23 -28.01 -38.18
N SER A 15 -20.78 -27.60 -39.36
CA SER A 15 -19.66 -26.75 -39.74
C SER A 15 -18.99 -25.90 -38.66
N ALA A 16 -17.65 -25.99 -38.71
CA ALA A 16 -16.74 -24.98 -38.21
C ALA A 16 -16.97 -23.63 -38.90
N ALA A 17 -17.24 -22.61 -38.09
CA ALA A 17 -16.96 -21.20 -38.32
C ALA A 17 -16.86 -20.62 -36.91
N GLY A 18 -15.66 -20.35 -36.39
CA GLY A 18 -14.89 -19.18 -36.80
C GLY A 18 -15.29 -18.03 -35.88
N LEU A 19 -14.48 -17.74 -34.87
CA LEU A 19 -14.12 -16.39 -34.46
C LEU A 19 -13.10 -16.51 -33.32
N SER A 20 -11.91 -15.98 -33.58
CA SER A 20 -10.85 -15.77 -32.62
C SER A 20 -11.36 -14.93 -31.46
N ALA A 21 -11.69 -15.57 -30.34
CA ALA A 21 -11.69 -14.88 -29.06
C ALA A 21 -10.22 -14.73 -28.66
N LEU A 22 -9.64 -13.58 -29.00
CA LEU A 22 -8.51 -13.02 -28.25
C LEU A 22 -8.99 -12.83 -26.82
N LEU A 23 -8.91 -13.90 -26.04
CA LEU A 23 -9.00 -13.88 -24.60
C LEU A 23 -7.73 -13.16 -24.09
N LEU A 24 -7.74 -11.83 -24.17
CA LEU A 24 -7.00 -10.98 -23.25
C LEU A 24 -7.68 -11.05 -21.88
N THR A 25 -7.78 -12.26 -21.34
CA THR A 25 -8.17 -12.50 -19.96
C THR A 25 -6.90 -12.84 -19.21
N GLY A 26 -6.51 -11.96 -18.30
CA GLY A 26 -5.53 -12.27 -17.27
C GLY A 26 -4.28 -11.41 -17.29
N CYS A 27 -4.44 -10.08 -17.24
CA CYS A 27 -3.64 -9.30 -16.31
C CYS A 27 -4.63 -8.51 -15.45
N GLN A 28 -5.41 -9.21 -14.63
CA GLN A 28 -5.72 -8.61 -13.34
C GLN A 28 -4.37 -8.64 -12.62
N ALA A 29 -3.66 -7.52 -12.68
CA ALA A 29 -2.66 -7.27 -11.66
C ALA A 29 -3.48 -7.18 -10.38
N ASP A 30 -3.63 -8.30 -9.67
CA ASP A 30 -3.93 -8.34 -8.23
C ASP A 30 -2.75 -7.71 -7.46
N GLY A 31 -2.29 -6.55 -7.92
CA GLY A 31 -1.35 -5.71 -7.23
C GLY A 31 -2.17 -4.86 -6.29
N GLU A 32 -1.92 -5.03 -4.99
CA GLU A 32 -2.37 -4.09 -3.98
C GLU A 32 -2.05 -2.66 -4.43
N ASP A 33 -2.96 -1.72 -4.21
CA ASP A 33 -2.75 -0.31 -4.59
C ASP A 33 -1.41 0.15 -3.98
N PRO A 34 -0.45 0.63 -4.79
CA PRO A 34 0.88 0.96 -4.29
C PRO A 34 0.87 2.04 -3.21
N LEU A 35 -0.18 2.88 -3.13
CA LEU A 35 -0.35 3.83 -2.03
C LEU A 35 -0.75 3.12 -0.73
N VAL A 36 -1.60 2.10 -0.83
CA VAL A 36 -2.01 1.27 0.31
C VAL A 36 -0.80 0.48 0.83
N GLU A 37 -0.03 -0.12 -0.08
CA GLU A 37 1.16 -0.88 0.27
C GLU A 37 2.24 0.01 0.91
N ALA A 38 2.50 1.21 0.37
CA ALA A 38 3.40 2.17 1.00
C ALA A 38 2.93 2.55 2.42
N GLY A 39 1.63 2.78 2.61
CA GLY A 39 1.07 3.00 3.94
C GLY A 39 1.32 1.82 4.89
N ARG A 40 1.12 0.59 4.41
CA ARG A 40 1.36 -0.64 5.19
C ARG A 40 2.83 -0.80 5.58
N VAL A 41 3.76 -0.53 4.67
CA VAL A 41 5.21 -0.58 4.92
C VAL A 41 5.61 0.39 6.02
N ALA A 42 5.09 1.62 6.02
CA ALA A 42 5.32 2.58 7.12
C ALA A 42 4.70 2.10 8.44
N LEU A 43 3.50 1.49 8.42
CA LEU A 43 2.83 0.98 9.61
C LEU A 43 3.59 -0.19 10.26
N ASP A 44 4.18 -1.06 9.43
CA ASP A 44 4.93 -2.24 9.87
C ASP A 44 6.38 -1.89 10.30
N ASP A 45 6.76 -0.62 10.30
CA ASP A 45 8.09 -0.16 10.71
C ASP A 45 8.30 -0.32 12.24
N ALA A 46 9.11 -1.30 12.61
CA ALA A 46 9.42 -1.63 14.00
C ALA A 46 10.21 -0.55 14.78
N ARG A 47 10.65 0.52 14.12
CA ARG A 47 11.36 1.63 14.80
C ARG A 47 10.43 2.52 15.59
N ILE A 48 9.13 2.56 15.28
CA ILE A 48 8.17 3.35 16.04
C ILE A 48 7.68 2.57 17.26
N PRO A 49 7.71 3.17 18.47
CA PRO A 49 7.22 2.48 19.65
C PRO A 49 5.74 2.10 19.55
N ASP A 50 5.40 0.94 20.11
CA ASP A 50 4.02 0.43 20.14
C ASP A 50 3.05 1.47 20.71
N GLY A 51 1.92 1.65 20.02
CA GLY A 51 0.84 2.54 20.46
C GLY A 51 1.00 4.01 20.07
N TRP A 52 2.12 4.44 19.50
CA TRP A 52 2.26 5.80 18.98
C TRP A 52 1.29 6.10 17.84
N LEU A 53 1.11 5.13 16.95
CA LEU A 53 0.23 5.25 15.79
C LEU A 53 -1.25 4.97 16.12
N GLN A 54 -1.59 4.81 17.41
CA GLN A 54 -2.98 4.58 17.79
C GLN A 54 -3.82 5.84 17.56
N GLY A 55 -4.84 5.72 16.71
CA GLY A 55 -5.75 6.83 16.40
C GLY A 55 -5.16 7.88 15.46
N THR A 56 -4.01 7.62 14.84
CA THR A 56 -3.44 8.51 13.83
C THR A 56 -4.31 8.61 12.58
N THR A 57 -4.17 9.73 11.86
CA THR A 57 -4.66 9.87 10.49
C THR A 57 -3.51 9.61 9.50
N LEU A 58 -3.78 8.83 8.45
CA LEU A 58 -2.83 8.51 7.39
C LEU A 58 -3.05 9.40 6.16
N SER A 59 -1.95 9.93 5.62
CA SER A 59 -1.89 10.53 4.29
C SER A 59 -0.77 9.87 3.48
N VAL A 60 -1.07 9.48 2.24
CA VAL A 60 -0.06 8.95 1.31
C VAL A 60 -0.10 9.77 0.04
N THR A 61 1.03 10.34 -0.35
CA THR A 61 1.19 11.14 -1.57
C THR A 61 2.21 10.46 -2.48
N SER A 62 1.87 10.28 -3.76
CA SER A 62 2.82 9.83 -4.76
C SER A 62 3.71 10.99 -5.19
N GLU A 63 5.02 10.82 -5.14
CA GLU A 63 6.01 11.75 -5.68
C GLU A 63 6.53 11.24 -7.04
N ALA A 64 7.67 11.73 -7.54
CA ALA A 64 8.22 11.28 -8.81
C ALA A 64 8.81 9.86 -8.68
N ASP A 65 9.65 9.65 -7.68
CA ASP A 65 10.49 8.46 -7.47
C ASP A 65 10.16 7.71 -6.16
N ALA A 66 9.25 8.24 -5.34
CA ALA A 66 8.89 7.66 -4.05
C ALA A 66 7.41 7.90 -3.70
N PHE A 67 7.01 7.38 -2.53
CA PHE A 67 5.80 7.72 -1.81
C PHE A 67 6.18 8.46 -0.54
N ARG A 68 5.47 9.55 -0.29
CA ARG A 68 5.50 10.28 0.97
C ARG A 68 4.33 9.82 1.83
N VAL A 69 4.63 9.22 2.97
CA VAL A 69 3.62 8.72 3.91
C VAL A 69 3.69 9.55 5.18
N VAL A 70 2.56 10.12 5.62
CA VAL A 70 2.48 10.94 6.83
C VAL A 70 1.41 10.37 7.75
N TYR A 71 1.80 10.00 8.97
CA TYR A 71 0.89 9.65 10.05
C TYR A 71 0.80 10.81 11.05
N THR A 72 -0.31 11.54 11.03
CA THR A 72 -0.59 12.60 12.01
C THR A 72 -1.04 11.98 13.33
N LEU A 73 -0.30 12.26 14.40
CA LEU A 73 -0.52 11.73 15.74
C LEU A 73 -1.82 12.27 16.33
N ALA A 74 -2.59 11.38 16.97
CA ALA A 74 -3.82 11.78 17.66
C ALA A 74 -3.54 12.74 18.84
N GLN A 75 -2.35 12.60 19.43
CA GLN A 75 -1.84 13.46 20.49
C GLN A 75 -0.36 13.76 20.21
N PRO A 76 0.09 15.02 20.33
CA PRO A 76 1.51 15.34 20.22
C PRO A 76 2.36 14.56 21.23
N ARG A 77 3.60 14.24 20.86
CA ARG A 77 4.56 13.46 21.67
C ARG A 77 5.81 14.27 21.97
N GLU A 78 6.46 14.02 23.10
CA GLU A 78 7.70 14.74 23.44
C GLU A 78 8.88 14.21 22.62
N HIS A 79 9.80 15.11 22.22
CA HIS A 79 10.97 14.75 21.41
C HIS A 79 11.88 13.70 22.09
N LEU A 80 11.92 13.67 23.43
CA LEU A 80 12.74 12.72 24.20
C LEU A 80 12.30 11.26 24.00
N GLU A 81 11.07 11.05 23.53
CA GLU A 81 10.56 9.71 23.24
C GLU A 81 10.84 9.28 21.79
N TRP A 82 11.42 10.17 20.96
CA TRP A 82 11.79 9.86 19.58
C TRP A 82 13.00 8.91 19.53
N PRO A 83 12.97 7.84 18.71
CA PRO A 83 14.13 6.99 18.55
C PRO A 83 15.31 7.81 17.97
N GLU A 84 16.43 7.88 18.71
CA GLU A 84 17.60 8.76 18.52
C GLU A 84 18.30 8.72 17.14
N ALA A 85 17.80 7.97 16.16
CA ALA A 85 18.49 7.66 14.92
C ALA A 85 18.14 8.54 13.71
N THR A 86 17.24 9.52 13.83
CA THR A 86 16.69 10.17 12.62
C THR A 86 16.61 11.68 12.79
N CYS A 87 17.64 12.35 12.23
CA CYS A 87 17.82 13.79 12.10
C CYS A 87 17.75 14.59 13.40
N ALA A 88 18.91 14.77 14.04
CA ALA A 88 19.13 15.73 15.12
C ALA A 88 19.09 17.17 14.56
N VAL A 89 17.89 17.66 14.25
CA VAL A 89 17.66 19.09 14.05
C VAL A 89 17.04 19.62 15.35
N GLU A 90 17.60 20.67 15.94
CA GLU A 90 17.06 21.34 17.14
C GLU A 90 15.73 22.02 16.80
N HIS A 91 14.65 21.25 16.67
CA HIS A 91 13.33 21.78 16.37
C HIS A 91 12.29 21.15 17.27
N GLY A 92 11.48 22.00 17.91
CA GLY A 92 10.24 21.68 18.63
C GLY A 92 10.34 20.72 19.81
N GLU A 93 9.69 21.06 20.92
CA GLU A 93 9.59 20.13 22.06
C GLU A 93 8.63 18.97 21.77
N THR A 94 7.71 19.14 20.80
CA THR A 94 6.61 18.22 20.51
C THR A 94 6.50 17.81 19.04
N ILE A 95 6.35 16.52 18.79
CA ILE A 95 6.14 15.87 17.49
C ILE A 95 4.64 15.74 17.24
N THR A 96 4.16 16.15 16.07
CA THR A 96 2.72 16.13 15.70
C THR A 96 2.40 15.13 14.60
N ALA A 97 3.38 14.75 13.79
CA ALA A 97 3.26 13.65 12.83
C ALA A 97 4.58 12.92 12.66
N ILE A 98 4.54 11.78 12.00
CA ILE A 98 5.71 11.07 11.53
C ILE A 98 5.60 10.91 10.03
N GLU A 99 6.69 11.20 9.34
CA GLU A 99 6.80 11.15 7.90
C GLU A 99 7.79 10.06 7.48
N TRP A 100 7.43 9.30 6.46
CA TRP A 100 8.27 8.34 5.78
C TRP A 100 8.40 8.70 4.30
N ARG A 101 9.58 8.42 3.77
CA ARG A 101 9.82 8.32 2.33
C ARG A 101 10.04 6.85 1.99
N ILE A 102 9.23 6.33 1.07
CA ILE A 102 9.23 4.92 0.67
C ILE A 102 9.47 4.84 -0.83
N SER A 103 10.45 4.06 -1.26
CA SER A 103 10.78 3.86 -2.67
C SER A 103 9.61 3.22 -3.43
N ARG A 104 9.64 3.24 -4.77
CA ARG A 104 8.65 2.51 -5.59
C ARG A 104 8.68 0.99 -5.39
N GLU A 105 9.75 0.47 -4.81
CA GLU A 105 9.97 -0.94 -4.52
C GLU A 105 9.60 -1.29 -3.07
N ASN A 106 8.93 -0.36 -2.36
CA ASN A 106 8.48 -0.53 -0.98
C ASN A 106 9.61 -0.61 0.05
N GLU A 107 10.73 0.06 -0.20
CA GLU A 107 11.83 0.19 0.75
C GLU A 107 11.74 1.51 1.50
N ILE A 108 11.94 1.50 2.82
CA ILE A 108 11.95 2.73 3.62
C ILE A 108 13.29 3.43 3.44
N GLU A 109 13.28 4.54 2.70
CA GLU A 109 14.48 5.34 2.40
C GLU A 109 14.79 6.32 3.52
N ALA A 110 13.76 6.92 4.12
CA ALA A 110 13.90 7.87 5.21
C ALA A 110 12.67 7.87 6.13
N MET A 111 12.88 8.30 7.38
CA MET A 111 11.84 8.52 8.38
C MET A 111 12.18 9.80 9.15
N SER A 112 11.20 10.62 9.46
CA SER A 112 11.39 11.88 10.19
C SER A 112 10.18 12.18 11.06
N PRO A 113 10.39 12.76 12.25
CA PRO A 113 9.29 13.40 12.94
C PRO A 113 8.90 14.68 12.17
N VAL A 114 7.65 15.10 12.32
CA VAL A 114 7.14 16.38 11.85
C VAL A 114 6.78 17.21 13.07
N TRP A 115 7.34 18.40 13.14
CA TRP A 115 6.95 19.46 14.07
C TRP A 115 6.07 20.45 13.32
N ASP A 116 5.23 21.19 14.04
CA ASP A 116 4.14 22.08 13.55
C ASP A 116 4.13 22.49 12.05
N GLU A 117 5.25 22.86 11.42
CA GLU A 117 5.37 23.05 9.96
C GLU A 117 6.69 22.54 9.31
N VAL A 118 7.56 21.84 10.03
CA VAL A 118 8.90 21.44 9.56
C VAL A 118 9.06 19.92 9.59
N SER A 119 9.52 19.35 8.47
CA SER A 119 9.94 17.95 8.36
C SER A 119 11.44 17.88 8.07
N CYS A 120 12.16 16.91 8.64
CA CYS A 120 13.57 16.70 8.29
C CYS A 120 13.75 16.04 6.93
N ILE A 121 12.70 15.42 6.36
CA ILE A 121 12.73 14.94 4.98
C ILE A 121 12.41 16.15 4.10
N SER A 122 13.44 16.94 3.80
CA SER A 122 13.38 17.94 2.74
C SER A 122 13.69 17.24 1.42
N GLY A 123 12.65 16.97 0.63
CA GLY A 123 12.78 16.57 -0.77
C GLY A 123 13.03 17.77 -1.66
#